data_AF-A0A442WFN8-F1
#
_entry.id   AF-A0A442WFN8-F1
#
_cell.length_a   1.000
_cell.length_b   1.000
_cell.length_c   1.000
_cell.angle_alpha   90.00
_cell.angle_beta   90.00
_cell.angle_gamma   90.00
#
_symmetry.space_group_name_H-M   'P 1'
#
loop_
_entity.id
_entity.type
_entity.pdbx_description
1 polymer ?
#
loop_
_entity_poly.entity_id
_entity_poly.type
_entity_poly.pdbx_seq_one_letter_code
_entity_poly.pdbx_strand_id
1 'polypeptide(L)'
;MDGDLFAYQMACGVEKPLEFDGHFILSADADTGKANLDSMFEHFRETLDADRIVVALSDTENYRKTVLPTYKSNRDGIRRPMVLEALKEHLAATYETIMRPTLEADDVLGILLTNPKVIPGEKIVVTEDKDLRSVPGLHWNPKKEGAMDKGPTKVSLAEADRNFYAQVLSGDMVDGYGGCPGIGKIRAAQIVASPFLQVRTEEEVKRGPNKGTKRVLWVTEPTDDVWAAIVSHYEKAGLTEDDALTAARVARILRTEDYDYKKKEPILWQPST
;
A
#
# COMPACT_ATOMS: atom_id res chain seq x y z
N MET A 1 10.01 -10.64 -4.01
CA MET A 1 10.46 -10.23 -2.67
C MET A 1 10.37 -8.73 -2.56
N ASP A 2 9.81 -8.24 -1.47
CA ASP A 2 9.83 -6.83 -1.09
C ASP A 2 11.21 -6.45 -0.54
N GLY A 3 12.10 -5.99 -1.43
CA GLY A 3 13.50 -5.76 -1.10
C GLY A 3 13.69 -4.58 -0.14
N ASP A 4 12.90 -3.51 -0.28
CA ASP A 4 13.01 -2.35 0.61
C ASP A 4 12.58 -2.68 2.03
N LEU A 5 11.46 -3.40 2.21
CA LEU A 5 10.99 -3.82 3.52
C LEU A 5 12.04 -4.68 4.23
N PHE A 6 12.54 -5.72 3.58
CA PHE A 6 13.46 -6.67 4.20
C PHE A 6 14.85 -6.06 4.44
N ALA A 7 15.35 -5.23 3.52
CA ALA A 7 16.59 -4.48 3.76
C ALA A 7 16.44 -3.52 4.94
N TYR A 8 15.31 -2.81 5.06
CA TYR A 8 15.04 -1.91 6.18
C TYR A 8 15.00 -2.65 7.51
N GLN A 9 14.25 -3.74 7.58
CA GLN A 9 14.15 -4.57 8.80
C GLN A 9 15.49 -5.12 9.22
N MET A 10 16.27 -5.63 8.27
CA MET A 10 17.58 -6.19 8.57
C MET A 10 18.57 -5.12 9.02
N ALA A 11 18.57 -3.97 8.35
CA ALA A 11 19.41 -2.84 8.74
C ALA A 11 19.08 -2.33 10.15
N CYS A 12 17.80 -2.24 10.51
CA CYS A 12 17.38 -1.96 11.90
C CYS A 12 17.86 -3.03 12.89
N GLY A 13 17.79 -4.32 12.51
CA GLY A 13 18.13 -5.43 13.41
C GLY A 13 19.62 -5.54 13.74
N VAL A 14 20.50 -5.14 12.82
CA VAL A 14 21.97 -5.16 13.04
C VAL A 14 22.53 -3.88 13.63
N GLU A 15 21.72 -2.82 13.70
CA GLU A 15 22.12 -1.54 14.27
C GLU A 15 21.99 -1.54 15.79
N LYS A 16 23.10 -1.33 16.48
CA LYS A 16 23.19 -1.45 17.95
C LYS A 16 23.94 -0.26 18.55
N PRO A 17 23.43 0.31 19.65
CA PRO A 17 24.19 1.29 20.41
C PRO A 17 25.32 0.58 21.17
N LEU A 18 26.51 1.17 21.12
CA LEU A 18 27.66 0.85 21.97
C LEU A 18 27.84 2.01 22.95
N GLU A 19 27.95 1.69 24.24
CA GLU A 19 28.24 2.67 25.28
C GLU A 19 29.71 2.54 25.72
N PHE A 20 30.43 3.66 25.74
CA PHE A 20 31.76 3.74 26.32
C PHE A 20 31.88 5.06 27.10
N ASP A 21 32.19 4.96 28.41
CA ASP A 21 32.33 6.10 29.31
C ASP A 21 31.17 7.12 29.24
N GLY A 22 29.93 6.62 29.13
CA GLY A 22 28.71 7.44 29.02
C GLY A 22 28.45 8.05 27.63
N HIS A 23 29.31 7.77 26.64
CA HIS A 23 29.08 8.13 25.24
C HIS A 23 28.42 6.98 24.47
N PHE A 24 27.38 7.30 23.70
CA PHE A 24 26.69 6.35 22.84
C PHE A 24 27.16 6.50 21.39
N ILE A 25 27.65 5.40 20.82
CA ILE A 25 28.02 5.29 19.40
C ILE A 25 27.07 4.28 18.77
N LEU A 26 26.38 4.69 17.70
CA LEU A 26 25.58 3.77 16.93
C LEU A 26 26.49 3.01 15.95
N SER A 27 26.42 1.69 15.98
CA SER A 27 27.22 0.81 15.13
C SER A 27 26.32 -0.16 14.38
N ALA A 28 26.72 -0.54 13.17
CA ALA A 28 26.04 -1.55 12.38
C ALA A 28 27.07 -2.26 11.51
N ASP A 29 27.06 -3.59 11.52
CA ASP A 29 27.89 -4.42 10.65
C ASP A 29 27.10 -4.79 9.39
N ALA A 30 27.49 -4.20 8.26
CA ALA A 30 26.86 -4.43 6.98
C ALA A 30 27.01 -5.88 6.51
N ASP A 31 28.15 -6.54 6.77
CA ASP A 31 28.39 -7.90 6.27
C ASP A 31 27.57 -8.93 7.06
N THR A 32 27.42 -8.72 8.38
CA THR A 32 26.43 -9.46 9.17
C THR A 32 25.01 -9.23 8.63
N GLY A 33 24.65 -7.99 8.29
CA GLY A 33 23.35 -7.67 7.71
C GLY A 33 23.09 -8.38 6.38
N LYS A 34 24.08 -8.42 5.47
CA LYS A 34 24.01 -9.13 4.19
C LYS A 34 23.83 -10.64 4.39
N ALA A 35 24.67 -11.25 5.23
CA ALA A 35 24.59 -12.69 5.51
C ALA A 35 23.23 -13.11 6.11
N ASN A 36 22.67 -12.29 7.01
CA ASN A 36 21.35 -12.53 7.57
C ASN A 36 20.24 -12.35 6.54
N LEU A 37 20.35 -11.35 5.65
CA LEU A 37 19.39 -11.11 4.57
C LEU A 37 19.37 -12.29 3.58
N ASP A 38 20.55 -12.79 3.21
CA ASP A 38 20.69 -13.94 2.31
C ASP A 38 20.11 -15.22 2.94
N SER A 39 20.43 -15.46 4.22
CA SER A 39 19.89 -16.61 4.96
C SER A 39 18.36 -16.55 5.06
N MET A 40 17.80 -15.35 5.26
CA MET A 40 16.35 -15.15 5.31
C MET A 40 15.69 -15.40 3.94
N PHE A 41 16.30 -14.92 2.86
CA PHE A 41 15.76 -15.12 1.51
C PHE A 41 15.84 -16.59 1.08
N GLU A 42 16.90 -17.29 1.44
CA GLU A 42 17.01 -18.72 1.20
C GLU A 42 15.99 -19.52 2.01
N HIS A 43 15.80 -19.20 3.29
CA HIS A 43 14.73 -19.78 4.10
C HIS A 43 13.35 -19.59 3.45
N PHE A 44 13.03 -18.38 2.98
CA PHE A 44 11.77 -18.12 2.28
C PHE A 44 11.64 -18.93 0.99
N ARG A 45 12.74 -19.08 0.23
CA ARG A 45 12.76 -19.87 -1.00
C ARG A 45 12.48 -21.35 -0.72
N GLU A 46 13.12 -21.91 0.31
CA GLU A 46 12.91 -23.29 0.74
C GLU A 46 11.49 -23.52 1.29
N THR A 47 11.01 -22.63 2.17
CA THR A 47 9.65 -22.71 2.74
C THR A 47 8.56 -22.67 1.67
N LEU A 48 8.78 -21.92 0.60
CA LEU A 48 7.82 -21.75 -0.50
C LEU A 48 8.04 -22.71 -1.67
N ASP A 49 9.05 -23.58 -1.60
CA ASP A 49 9.48 -24.45 -2.71
C ASP A 49 9.65 -23.67 -4.03
N ALA A 50 10.31 -22.50 -3.94
CA ALA A 50 10.46 -21.60 -5.07
C ALA A 50 11.74 -21.89 -5.87
N ASP A 51 11.61 -21.92 -7.20
CA ASP A 51 12.74 -22.11 -8.12
C ASP A 51 13.63 -20.86 -8.25
N ARG A 52 13.06 -19.68 -8.03
CA ARG A 52 13.69 -18.40 -8.38
C ARG A 52 13.23 -17.29 -7.45
N ILE A 53 14.18 -16.45 -7.06
CA ILE A 53 13.94 -15.22 -6.29
C ILE A 53 14.08 -14.03 -7.24
N VAL A 54 13.07 -13.16 -7.24
CA VAL A 54 13.14 -11.83 -7.86
C VAL A 54 12.82 -10.77 -6.82
N VAL A 55 13.67 -9.76 -6.73
CA VAL A 55 13.60 -8.69 -5.73
C VAL A 55 13.10 -7.41 -6.37
N ALA A 56 12.15 -6.75 -5.74
CA ALA A 56 11.70 -5.41 -6.12
C ALA A 56 12.35 -4.37 -5.20
N LEU A 57 12.86 -3.29 -5.78
CA LEU A 57 13.36 -2.11 -5.04
C LEU A 57 12.66 -0.85 -5.57
N SER A 58 12.42 0.11 -4.68
CA SER A 58 11.91 1.43 -5.05
C SER A 58 12.99 2.23 -5.75
N ASP A 59 12.55 2.99 -6.76
CA ASP A 59 13.33 4.09 -7.30
C ASP A 59 13.45 5.24 -6.29
N THR A 60 14.41 6.13 -6.54
CA THR A 60 14.63 7.34 -5.75
C THR A 60 13.51 8.37 -5.91
N GLU A 61 12.89 8.41 -7.09
CA GLU A 61 11.73 9.24 -7.38
C GLU A 61 10.43 8.47 -7.11
N ASN A 62 9.38 9.20 -6.72
CA ASN A 62 8.07 8.61 -6.44
C ASN A 62 6.94 9.44 -7.07
N TYR A 63 6.24 8.85 -8.03
CA TYR A 63 5.13 9.51 -8.74
C TYR A 63 3.98 9.94 -7.81
N ARG A 64 3.79 9.29 -6.67
CA ARG A 64 2.74 9.68 -5.70
C ARG A 64 2.95 11.09 -5.18
N LYS A 65 4.20 11.59 -5.13
CA LYS A 65 4.51 12.98 -4.75
C LYS A 65 4.06 14.00 -5.81
N THR A 66 3.90 13.59 -7.07
CA THR A 66 3.33 14.46 -8.11
C THR A 66 1.81 14.53 -8.02
N VAL A 67 1.17 13.52 -7.42
CA VAL A 67 -0.28 13.47 -7.17
C VAL A 67 -0.63 14.19 -5.88
N LEU A 68 0.09 13.88 -4.80
CA LEU A 68 -0.07 14.47 -3.48
C LEU A 68 1.31 14.88 -2.94
N PRO A 69 1.68 16.17 -2.99
CA PRO A 69 3.01 16.62 -2.55
C PRO A 69 3.37 16.28 -1.10
N THR A 70 2.37 16.08 -0.23
CA THR A 70 2.54 15.70 1.19
C THR A 70 2.69 14.18 1.39
N TYR A 71 2.66 13.38 0.33
CA TYR A 71 2.77 11.93 0.43
C TYR A 71 4.11 11.51 1.06
N LYS A 72 4.04 10.73 2.14
CA LYS A 72 5.16 10.30 3.00
C LYS A 72 5.98 11.45 3.63
N SER A 73 5.48 12.69 3.64
CA SER A 73 6.23 13.83 4.21
C SER A 73 6.40 13.74 5.73
N ASN A 74 5.55 12.95 6.40
CA ASN A 74 5.70 12.61 7.82
C ASN A 74 6.98 11.79 8.12
N ARG A 75 7.67 11.29 7.09
CA ARG A 75 8.93 10.57 7.20
C ARG A 75 10.15 11.47 6.97
N ASP A 76 9.93 12.71 6.57
CA ASP A 76 11.01 13.66 6.28
C ASP A 76 11.80 13.94 7.57
N GLY A 77 13.13 13.85 7.47
CA GLY A 77 14.04 14.04 8.61
C GLY A 77 14.14 12.85 9.56
N ILE A 78 13.38 11.77 9.36
CA ILE A 78 13.60 10.52 10.12
C ILE A 78 14.89 9.87 9.62
N ARG A 79 15.84 9.64 10.53
CA ARG A 79 17.10 8.97 10.20
C ARG A 79 16.83 7.53 9.75
N ARG A 80 17.34 7.19 8.56
CA ARG A 80 17.33 5.82 8.05
C ARG A 80 18.46 4.99 8.70
N PRO A 81 18.30 3.67 8.88
CA PRO A 81 19.34 2.79 9.41
C PRO A 81 20.66 2.92 8.62
N MET A 82 21.79 2.89 9.32
CA MET A 82 23.11 3.24 8.77
C MET A 82 23.50 2.41 7.54
N VAL A 83 23.18 1.12 7.56
CA VAL A 83 23.62 0.17 6.52
C VAL A 83 22.54 -0.14 5.48
N LEU A 84 21.41 0.58 5.49
CA LEU A 84 20.28 0.29 4.60
C LEU A 84 20.67 0.31 3.12
N GLU A 85 21.38 1.34 2.67
CA GLU A 85 21.81 1.42 1.26
C GLU A 85 22.81 0.32 0.89
N ALA A 86 23.73 -0.03 1.80
CA ALA A 86 24.65 -1.16 1.59
C ALA A 86 23.91 -2.50 1.46
N LEU A 87 22.78 -2.69 2.16
CA LEU A 87 21.95 -3.89 1.99
C LEU A 87 21.14 -3.85 0.68
N LYS A 88 20.63 -2.70 0.26
CA LYS A 88 19.95 -2.54 -1.05
C LYS A 88 20.91 -2.81 -2.21
N GLU A 89 22.14 -2.30 -2.12
CA GLU A 89 23.21 -2.57 -3.11
C GLU A 89 23.56 -4.06 -3.17
N HIS A 90 23.66 -4.72 -2.01
CA HIS A 90 23.87 -6.16 -1.94
C HIS A 90 22.74 -6.94 -2.60
N LEU A 91 21.49 -6.59 -2.34
CA LEU A 91 20.34 -7.21 -3.01
C LEU A 91 20.43 -7.06 -4.53
N ALA A 92 20.73 -5.85 -5.02
CA ALA A 92 20.86 -5.56 -6.43
C ALA A 92 22.03 -6.29 -7.11
N ALA A 93 23.11 -6.56 -6.39
CA ALA A 93 24.29 -7.27 -6.89
C ALA A 93 24.13 -8.80 -6.87
N THR A 94 23.40 -9.34 -5.88
CA THR A 94 23.33 -10.77 -5.60
C THR A 94 22.10 -11.43 -6.23
N TYR A 95 20.97 -10.73 -6.26
CA TYR A 95 19.71 -11.26 -6.75
C TYR A 95 19.27 -10.58 -8.04
N GLU A 96 18.45 -11.28 -8.81
CA GLU A 96 17.72 -10.64 -9.88
C GLU A 96 16.79 -9.58 -9.30
N THR A 97 17.12 -8.33 -9.60
CA THR A 97 16.45 -7.18 -9.01
C THR A 97 15.78 -6.35 -10.11
N ILE A 98 14.52 -6.01 -9.87
CA ILE A 98 13.72 -5.19 -10.76
C ILE A 98 13.39 -3.89 -10.04
N MET A 99 13.74 -2.79 -10.69
CA MET A 99 13.35 -1.44 -10.32
C MET A 99 12.74 -0.77 -11.56
N ARG A 100 11.78 0.11 -11.36
CA ARG A 100 11.13 0.87 -12.43
C ARG A 100 11.18 2.35 -12.08
N PRO A 101 11.48 3.24 -13.04
CA PRO A 101 11.53 4.68 -12.77
C PRO A 101 10.26 5.18 -12.09
N THR A 102 10.41 6.04 -11.10
CA THR A 102 9.34 6.71 -10.33
C THR A 102 8.45 5.80 -9.47
N LEU A 103 8.70 4.49 -9.44
CA LEU A 103 7.86 3.52 -8.75
C LEU A 103 8.46 3.05 -7.43
N GLU A 104 7.58 2.74 -6.49
CA GLU A 104 7.96 2.05 -5.25
C GLU A 104 8.04 0.53 -5.48
N ALA A 105 8.75 -0.18 -4.59
CA ALA A 105 8.90 -1.63 -4.65
C ALA A 105 7.53 -2.34 -4.72
N ASP A 106 6.53 -1.81 -4.00
CA ASP A 106 5.17 -2.36 -3.99
C ASP A 106 4.50 -2.31 -5.37
N ASP A 107 4.68 -1.22 -6.12
CA ASP A 107 4.16 -1.09 -7.48
C ASP A 107 4.85 -2.07 -8.42
N VAL A 108 6.17 -2.22 -8.28
CA VAL A 108 6.94 -3.20 -9.05
C VAL A 108 6.44 -4.61 -8.74
N LEU A 109 6.23 -4.95 -7.47
CA LEU A 109 5.66 -6.24 -7.07
C LEU A 109 4.25 -6.44 -7.66
N GLY A 110 3.39 -5.43 -7.59
CA GLY A 110 2.03 -5.50 -8.11
C GLY A 110 1.98 -5.75 -9.62
N ILE A 111 2.82 -5.03 -10.37
CA ILE A 111 3.02 -5.20 -11.80
C ILE A 111 3.55 -6.60 -12.11
N LEU A 112 4.60 -7.05 -11.44
CA LEU A 112 5.21 -8.35 -11.70
C LEU A 112 4.26 -9.50 -11.36
N LEU A 113 3.52 -9.41 -10.26
CA LEU A 113 2.55 -10.43 -9.84
C LEU A 113 1.45 -10.61 -10.88
N THR A 114 0.95 -9.53 -11.45
CA THR A 114 -0.16 -9.53 -12.43
C THR A 114 0.29 -9.66 -13.88
N ASN A 115 1.57 -9.45 -14.21
CA ASN A 115 2.09 -9.54 -15.58
C ASN A 115 2.48 -10.98 -15.97
N PRO A 116 1.83 -11.60 -16.97
CA PRO A 116 2.11 -13.00 -17.34
C PRO A 116 3.38 -13.18 -18.19
N LYS A 117 4.00 -12.10 -18.67
CA LYS A 117 5.08 -12.12 -19.66
C LYS A 117 6.46 -11.82 -19.08
N VAL A 118 6.54 -10.90 -18.12
CA VAL A 118 7.84 -10.45 -17.56
C VAL A 118 8.48 -11.56 -16.74
N ILE A 119 7.70 -12.19 -15.85
CA ILE A 119 8.08 -13.39 -15.12
C ILE A 119 6.99 -14.43 -15.39
N PRO A 120 7.27 -15.46 -16.22
CA PRO A 120 6.31 -16.52 -16.49
C PRO A 120 6.20 -17.47 -15.30
N GLY A 121 5.06 -18.16 -15.18
CA GLY A 121 4.82 -19.15 -14.14
C GLY A 121 4.01 -18.63 -12.95
N GLU A 122 3.82 -19.50 -11.96
CA GLU A 122 3.21 -19.13 -10.69
C GLU A 122 4.15 -18.21 -9.90
N LYS A 123 3.58 -17.20 -9.26
CA LYS A 123 4.33 -16.16 -8.56
C LYS A 123 3.71 -15.91 -7.22
N ILE A 124 4.56 -15.80 -6.20
CA ILE A 124 4.18 -15.48 -4.84
C ILE A 124 4.86 -14.15 -4.48
N VAL A 125 4.05 -13.14 -4.13
CA VAL A 125 4.58 -11.94 -3.48
C VAL A 125 4.85 -12.25 -2.02
N VAL A 126 6.06 -11.94 -1.58
CA VAL A 126 6.51 -12.12 -0.20
C VAL A 126 6.79 -10.76 0.38
N THR A 127 5.94 -10.38 1.34
CA THR A 127 5.92 -9.08 1.99
C THR A 127 5.15 -9.20 3.30
N GLU A 128 5.44 -8.31 4.24
CA GLU A 128 4.59 -8.14 5.42
C GLU A 128 3.59 -7.00 5.25
N ASP A 129 3.74 -6.19 4.20
CA ASP A 129 2.84 -5.10 3.90
C ASP A 129 1.47 -5.65 3.47
N LYS A 130 0.44 -5.23 4.19
CA LYS A 130 -0.92 -5.66 3.94
C LYS A 130 -1.57 -4.87 2.80
N ASP A 131 -1.01 -3.72 2.43
CA ASP A 131 -1.58 -2.84 1.41
C ASP A 131 -1.38 -3.48 0.02
N LEU A 132 -0.35 -4.32 -0.15
CA LEU A 132 -0.17 -5.21 -1.31
C LEU A 132 -1.32 -6.21 -1.52
N ARG A 133 -2.18 -6.45 -0.51
CA ARG A 133 -3.41 -7.23 -0.70
C ARG A 133 -4.45 -6.50 -1.57
N SER A 134 -4.18 -5.28 -2.02
CA SER A 134 -4.91 -4.59 -3.09
C SER A 134 -4.53 -5.08 -4.50
N VAL A 135 -3.62 -6.05 -4.61
CA VAL A 135 -3.21 -6.70 -5.87
C VAL A 135 -3.69 -8.16 -5.89
N PRO A 136 -4.32 -8.65 -6.97
CA PRO A 136 -4.69 -10.06 -7.09
C PRO A 136 -3.47 -10.96 -7.34
N GLY A 137 -3.47 -12.15 -6.75
CA GLY A 137 -2.40 -13.15 -6.91
C GLY A 137 -2.11 -13.91 -5.61
N LEU A 138 -0.99 -14.62 -5.55
CA LEU A 138 -0.55 -15.32 -4.34
C LEU A 138 0.31 -14.39 -3.49
N HIS A 139 -0.01 -14.34 -2.20
CA HIS A 139 0.66 -13.51 -1.20
C HIS A 139 1.05 -14.35 0.00
N TRP A 140 2.28 -14.19 0.45
CA TRP A 140 2.78 -14.83 1.66
C TRP A 140 3.43 -13.81 2.59
N ASN A 141 3.07 -13.89 3.87
CA ASN A 141 3.55 -12.99 4.91
C ASN A 141 4.38 -13.79 5.93
N PRO A 142 5.72 -13.62 5.94
CA PRO A 142 6.61 -14.44 6.76
C PRO A 142 6.38 -14.25 8.27
N LYS A 143 5.90 -13.09 8.73
CA LYS A 143 5.52 -12.89 10.15
C LYS A 143 4.40 -13.80 10.64
N LYS A 144 3.67 -14.43 9.73
CA LYS A 144 2.58 -15.35 10.06
C LYS A 144 2.95 -16.83 9.88
N GLU A 145 4.19 -17.12 9.50
CA GLU A 145 4.73 -18.48 9.47
C GLU A 145 4.57 -19.16 10.84
N GLY A 146 4.19 -20.45 10.85
CA GLY A 146 3.98 -21.23 12.09
C GLY A 146 2.66 -20.96 12.84
N ALA A 147 1.87 -19.95 12.47
CA ALA A 147 0.56 -19.69 13.08
C ALA A 147 -0.56 -20.56 12.46
N MET A 148 -0.69 -21.83 12.88
CA MET A 148 -1.68 -22.85 12.40
C MET A 148 -1.74 -23.06 10.87
N ASP A 149 -0.59 -22.85 10.23
CA ASP A 149 -0.23 -22.95 8.81
C ASP A 149 -0.84 -21.90 7.87
N LYS A 150 0.00 -20.93 7.44
CA LYS A 150 -0.40 -19.85 6.53
C LYS A 150 0.58 -19.74 5.38
N GLY A 151 0.76 -20.85 4.67
CA GLY A 151 1.33 -20.83 3.32
C GLY A 151 0.65 -19.79 2.41
N PRO A 152 1.12 -19.63 1.16
CA PRO A 152 0.66 -18.60 0.25
C PRO A 152 -0.87 -18.52 0.16
N THR A 153 -1.40 -17.32 0.38
CA THR A 153 -2.85 -17.05 0.31
C THR A 153 -3.18 -16.38 -1.02
N LYS A 154 -4.19 -16.90 -1.71
CA LYS A 154 -4.68 -16.30 -2.95
C LYS A 154 -5.62 -15.13 -2.66
N VAL A 155 -5.29 -13.96 -3.17
CA VAL A 155 -6.17 -12.79 -3.22
C VAL A 155 -6.85 -12.76 -4.57
N SER A 156 -8.18 -12.79 -4.59
CA SER A 156 -8.98 -12.64 -5.82
C SER A 156 -9.02 -11.18 -6.29
N LEU A 157 -9.33 -10.95 -7.56
CA LEU A 157 -9.51 -9.58 -8.10
C LEU A 157 -10.57 -8.79 -7.30
N ALA A 158 -11.71 -9.42 -7.01
CA ALA A 158 -12.76 -8.77 -6.21
C ALA A 158 -12.31 -8.44 -4.78
N GLU A 159 -11.49 -9.30 -4.14
CA GLU A 159 -10.93 -8.99 -2.83
C GLU A 159 -9.89 -7.85 -2.90
N ALA A 160 -9.04 -7.88 -3.91
CA ALA A 160 -8.05 -6.85 -4.18
C ALA A 160 -8.70 -5.47 -4.38
N ASP A 161 -9.75 -5.41 -5.20
CA ASP A 161 -10.51 -4.18 -5.43
C ASP A 161 -11.23 -3.71 -4.16
N ARG A 162 -11.78 -4.62 -3.35
CA ARG A 162 -12.37 -4.25 -2.05
C ARG A 162 -11.34 -3.64 -1.10
N ASN A 163 -10.14 -4.22 -1.01
CA ASN A 163 -9.06 -3.70 -0.17
C ASN A 163 -8.61 -2.31 -0.63
N PHE A 164 -8.45 -2.14 -1.95
CA PHE A 164 -8.14 -0.85 -2.57
C PHE A 164 -9.20 0.21 -2.21
N TYR A 165 -10.47 -0.03 -2.51
CA TYR A 165 -11.55 0.92 -2.23
C TYR A 165 -11.72 1.22 -0.73
N ALA A 166 -11.52 0.23 0.13
CA ALA A 166 -11.56 0.44 1.57
C ALA A 166 -10.42 1.37 2.04
N GLN A 167 -9.24 1.29 1.42
CA GLN A 167 -8.13 2.20 1.70
C GLN A 167 -8.38 3.61 1.16
N VAL A 168 -9.04 3.77 0.01
CA VAL A 168 -9.48 5.09 -0.48
C VAL A 168 -10.38 5.79 0.56
N LEU A 169 -11.29 5.06 1.19
CA LEU A 169 -12.13 5.61 2.25
C LEU A 169 -11.40 5.85 3.57
N SER A 170 -10.50 4.95 3.96
CA SER A 170 -9.89 4.98 5.30
C SER A 170 -8.55 5.71 5.39
N GLY A 171 -7.94 6.00 4.25
CA GLY A 171 -6.61 6.58 4.16
C GLY A 171 -5.52 5.64 4.65
N ASP A 172 -4.29 6.14 4.57
CA ASP A 172 -3.16 5.59 5.29
C ASP A 172 -2.28 6.69 5.88
N MET A 173 -2.35 6.81 7.21
CA MET A 173 -1.57 7.80 7.95
C MET A 173 -0.08 7.49 7.99
N VAL A 174 0.31 6.22 7.77
CA VAL A 174 1.73 5.83 7.66
C VAL A 174 2.35 6.46 6.41
N ASP A 175 1.58 6.54 5.33
CA ASP A 175 1.89 7.23 4.08
C ASP A 175 1.47 8.71 4.02
N GLY A 176 0.84 9.23 5.07
CA GLY A 176 0.54 10.66 5.20
C GLY A 176 -0.70 11.16 4.47
N TYR A 177 -1.69 10.29 4.19
CA TYR A 177 -2.99 10.70 3.62
C TYR A 177 -4.17 10.13 4.41
N GLY A 178 -5.19 10.97 4.67
CA GLY A 178 -6.24 10.69 5.67
C GLY A 178 -7.49 9.97 5.18
N GLY A 179 -7.69 9.83 3.86
CA GLY A 179 -8.94 9.30 3.31
C GLY A 179 -10.16 10.19 3.60
N CYS A 180 -11.34 9.58 3.69
CA CYS A 180 -12.59 10.27 4.03
C CYS A 180 -12.70 10.52 5.54
N PRO A 181 -12.90 11.77 5.99
CA PRO A 181 -13.03 12.10 7.42
C PRO A 181 -14.09 11.25 8.15
N GLY A 182 -13.70 10.70 9.30
CA GLY A 182 -14.60 9.91 10.16
C GLY A 182 -14.86 8.47 9.69
N ILE A 183 -14.17 7.99 8.65
CA ILE A 183 -14.30 6.62 8.14
C ILE A 183 -13.00 5.85 8.37
N GLY A 184 -12.93 5.07 9.46
CA GLY A 184 -11.81 4.16 9.69
C GLY A 184 -11.92 2.84 8.91
N LYS A 185 -10.88 2.01 8.99
CA LYS A 185 -10.75 0.73 8.23
C LYS A 185 -11.97 -0.20 8.34
N ILE A 186 -12.56 -0.31 9.53
CA ILE A 186 -13.75 -1.16 9.75
C ILE A 186 -14.96 -0.62 8.97
N ARG A 187 -15.23 0.69 9.09
CA ARG A 187 -16.36 1.31 8.42
C ARG A 187 -16.17 1.34 6.90
N ALA A 188 -14.94 1.56 6.44
CA ALA A 188 -14.61 1.49 5.02
C ALA A 188 -14.90 0.09 4.44
N ALA A 189 -14.46 -0.97 5.12
CA ALA A 189 -14.74 -2.35 4.70
C ALA A 189 -16.24 -2.65 4.66
N GLN A 190 -17.03 -2.12 5.59
CA GLN A 190 -18.50 -2.28 5.60
C GLN A 190 -19.15 -1.57 4.41
N ILE A 191 -18.77 -0.31 4.13
CA ILE A 191 -19.29 0.46 2.99
C ILE A 191 -18.96 -0.26 1.68
N VAL A 192 -17.74 -0.75 1.52
CA VAL A 192 -17.32 -1.43 0.29
C VAL A 192 -17.98 -2.80 0.12
N ALA A 193 -18.28 -3.50 1.23
CA ALA A 193 -18.99 -4.78 1.18
C ALA A 193 -20.49 -4.64 0.90
N SER A 194 -21.09 -3.52 1.31
CA SER A 194 -22.50 -3.20 1.07
C SER A 194 -22.64 -1.71 0.78
N PRO A 195 -22.42 -1.28 -0.47
CA PRO A 195 -22.34 0.13 -0.82
C PRO A 195 -23.69 0.84 -0.70
N PHE A 196 -23.63 2.08 -0.25
CA PHE A 196 -24.78 2.98 -0.17
C PHE A 196 -24.32 4.42 -0.35
N LEU A 197 -25.16 5.21 -1.01
CA LEU A 197 -24.98 6.63 -1.22
C LEU A 197 -25.34 7.41 0.04
N GLN A 198 -24.69 8.55 0.22
CA GLN A 198 -25.14 9.63 1.10
C GLN A 198 -25.86 10.67 0.24
N VAL A 199 -27.18 10.75 0.35
CA VAL A 199 -27.99 11.69 -0.44
C VAL A 199 -28.39 12.88 0.42
N ARG A 200 -27.98 14.08 -0.01
CA ARG A 200 -28.36 15.34 0.63
C ARG A 200 -29.82 15.66 0.30
N THR A 201 -30.66 15.74 1.31
CA THR A 201 -32.08 16.10 1.16
C THR A 201 -32.43 17.32 2.00
N GLU A 202 -33.52 17.99 1.63
CA GLU A 202 -34.06 19.13 2.37
C GLU A 202 -35.47 18.79 2.85
N GLU A 203 -35.73 18.96 4.14
CA GLU A 203 -37.06 18.82 4.71
C GLU A 203 -37.51 20.14 5.33
N GLU A 204 -38.76 20.53 5.08
CA GLU A 204 -39.37 21.67 5.75
C GLU A 204 -39.82 21.29 7.16
N VAL A 205 -39.45 22.11 8.14
CA VAL A 205 -39.89 21.97 9.53
C VAL A 205 -41.39 22.29 9.62
N LYS A 206 -42.22 21.28 9.90
CA LYS A 206 -43.70 21.42 9.87
C LYS A 206 -44.30 22.02 11.15
N ARG A 207 -43.57 22.03 12.28
CA ARG A 207 -44.07 22.42 13.61
C ARG A 207 -42.99 23.09 14.47
N GLY A 208 -43.40 23.85 15.48
CA GLY A 208 -42.51 24.49 16.45
C GLY A 208 -42.01 25.88 16.04
N PRO A 209 -41.10 26.49 16.84
CA PRO A 209 -40.60 27.85 16.62
C PRO A 209 -39.94 28.07 15.26
N ASN A 210 -39.41 27.00 14.65
CA ASN A 210 -38.70 27.03 13.38
C ASN A 210 -39.58 26.57 12.19
N LYS A 211 -40.92 26.59 12.33
CA LYS A 211 -41.83 26.14 11.27
C LYS A 211 -41.59 26.93 9.96
N GLY A 212 -41.53 26.24 8.83
CA GLY A 212 -41.27 26.82 7.51
C GLY A 212 -39.79 26.96 7.16
N THR A 213 -38.87 26.68 8.10
CA THR A 213 -37.43 26.60 7.79
C THR A 213 -37.10 25.26 7.13
N LYS A 214 -36.09 25.25 6.25
CA LYS A 214 -35.54 24.03 5.66
C LYS A 214 -34.39 23.53 6.50
N ARG A 215 -34.37 22.22 6.80
CA ARG A 215 -33.21 21.52 7.38
C ARG A 215 -32.60 20.59 6.35
N VAL A 216 -31.28 20.54 6.32
CA VAL A 216 -30.53 19.56 5.52
C VAL A 216 -30.47 18.25 6.29
N LEU A 217 -30.77 17.16 5.60
CA LEU A 217 -30.66 15.81 6.10
C LEU A 217 -29.80 14.99 5.13
N TRP A 218 -29.23 13.91 5.64
CA TRP A 218 -28.54 12.91 4.84
C TRP A 218 -29.30 11.61 4.97
N VAL A 219 -29.81 11.12 3.84
CA VAL A 219 -30.45 9.80 3.77
C VAL A 219 -29.51 8.84 3.05
N THR A 220 -29.63 7.55 3.37
CA THR A 220 -28.82 6.51 2.74
C THR A 220 -29.64 5.77 1.70
N GLU A 221 -29.09 5.58 0.51
CA GLU A 221 -29.72 4.82 -0.58
C GLU A 221 -28.77 3.70 -1.03
N PRO A 222 -29.23 2.44 -1.16
CA PRO A 222 -28.36 1.35 -1.60
C PRO A 222 -27.85 1.59 -3.03
N THR A 223 -26.63 1.15 -3.33
CA THR A 223 -26.05 1.20 -4.68
C THR A 223 -25.12 0.01 -4.90
N ASP A 224 -24.96 -0.40 -6.16
CA ASP A 224 -23.93 -1.37 -6.57
C ASP A 224 -22.65 -0.66 -7.06
N ASP A 225 -22.70 0.66 -7.25
CA ASP A 225 -21.56 1.48 -7.64
C ASP A 225 -20.76 1.88 -6.38
N VAL A 226 -19.67 1.15 -6.14
CA VAL A 226 -18.75 1.40 -5.04
C VAL A 226 -18.10 2.79 -5.16
N TRP A 227 -17.77 3.25 -6.37
CA TRP A 227 -17.13 4.56 -6.55
C TRP A 227 -18.09 5.69 -6.21
N ALA A 228 -19.33 5.64 -6.71
CA ALA A 228 -20.36 6.61 -6.34
C ALA A 228 -20.63 6.62 -4.82
N ALA A 229 -20.61 5.45 -4.18
CA ALA A 229 -20.70 5.36 -2.72
C ALA A 229 -19.53 6.08 -2.04
N ILE A 230 -18.29 5.89 -2.50
CA ILE A 230 -17.11 6.57 -1.97
C ILE A 230 -17.25 8.09 -2.12
N VAL A 231 -17.53 8.57 -3.32
CA VAL A 231 -17.66 10.00 -3.61
C VAL A 231 -18.72 10.64 -2.72
N SER A 232 -19.91 10.04 -2.58
CA SER A 232 -20.97 10.58 -1.72
C SER A 232 -20.56 10.69 -0.24
N HIS A 233 -19.68 9.80 0.24
CA HIS A 233 -19.15 9.88 1.60
C HIS A 233 -18.15 11.03 1.76
N TYR A 234 -17.28 11.26 0.78
CA TYR A 234 -16.40 12.43 0.72
C TYR A 234 -17.22 13.73 0.68
N GLU A 235 -18.23 13.82 -0.18
CA GLU A 235 -19.13 14.98 -0.29
C GLU A 235 -19.86 15.28 1.03
N LYS A 236 -20.35 14.24 1.71
CA LYS A 236 -20.95 14.38 3.04
C LYS A 236 -19.98 14.94 4.07
N ALA A 237 -18.70 14.62 3.94
CA ALA A 237 -17.63 15.15 4.80
C ALA A 237 -17.18 16.58 4.39
N GLY A 238 -17.78 17.16 3.35
CA GLY A 238 -17.41 18.48 2.84
C GLY A 238 -16.20 18.49 1.91
N LEU A 239 -15.83 17.31 1.38
CA LEU A 239 -14.79 17.14 0.37
C LEU A 239 -15.41 16.94 -1.02
N THR A 240 -14.56 16.78 -2.02
CA THR A 240 -14.93 16.64 -3.44
C THR A 240 -14.59 15.26 -4.00
N GLU A 241 -15.10 14.95 -5.20
CA GLU A 241 -14.64 13.79 -5.96
C GLU A 241 -13.13 13.84 -6.26
N ASP A 242 -12.55 15.02 -6.49
CA ASP A 242 -11.12 15.18 -6.73
C ASP A 242 -10.28 14.79 -5.51
N ASP A 243 -10.78 15.03 -4.29
CA ASP A 243 -10.14 14.57 -3.05
C ASP A 243 -10.17 13.04 -2.97
N ALA A 244 -11.30 12.42 -3.29
CA ALA A 244 -11.44 10.97 -3.35
C ALA A 244 -10.52 10.36 -4.43
N LEU A 245 -10.43 11.00 -5.59
CA LEU A 245 -9.59 10.56 -6.70
C LEU A 245 -8.10 10.69 -6.39
N THR A 246 -7.71 11.74 -5.67
CA THR A 246 -6.35 11.91 -5.15
C THR A 246 -5.99 10.78 -4.20
N ALA A 247 -6.87 10.47 -3.23
CA ALA A 247 -6.69 9.35 -2.32
C ALA A 247 -6.60 8.01 -3.06
N ALA A 248 -7.45 7.80 -4.07
CA ALA A 248 -7.43 6.60 -4.91
C ALA A 248 -6.09 6.44 -5.64
N ARG A 249 -5.57 7.50 -6.24
CA ARG A 249 -4.32 7.45 -7.02
C ARG A 249 -3.08 7.19 -6.17
N VAL A 250 -3.03 7.69 -4.94
CA VAL A 250 -1.91 7.39 -4.02
C VAL A 250 -2.08 6.04 -3.31
N ALA A 251 -3.30 5.58 -3.07
CA ALA A 251 -3.58 4.26 -2.49
C ALA A 251 -3.41 3.09 -3.48
N ARG A 252 -3.46 3.37 -4.80
CA ARG A 252 -3.37 2.34 -5.82
C ARG A 252 -1.96 1.78 -5.88
N ILE A 253 -1.80 0.50 -5.54
CA ILE A 253 -0.64 -0.29 -5.96
C ILE A 253 -0.84 -0.72 -7.41
N LEU A 254 0.14 -0.41 -8.26
CA LEU A 254 0.00 -0.62 -9.70
C LEU A 254 -0.08 -2.10 -10.06
N ARG A 255 -0.99 -2.42 -10.99
CA ARG A 255 -1.08 -3.72 -11.66
C ARG A 255 -0.49 -3.61 -13.07
N THR A 256 -0.37 -4.73 -13.78
CA THR A 256 0.26 -4.76 -15.10
C THR A 256 -0.39 -3.83 -16.11
N GLU A 257 -1.70 -3.58 -15.98
CA GLU A 257 -2.49 -2.66 -16.81
C GLU A 257 -2.28 -1.18 -16.43
N ASP A 258 -1.80 -0.91 -15.21
CA ASP A 258 -1.60 0.44 -14.68
C ASP A 258 -0.19 1.00 -15.03
N TYR A 259 0.52 0.39 -15.98
CA TYR A 259 1.87 0.80 -16.36
C TYR A 259 2.07 0.87 -17.88
N ASP A 260 2.49 2.04 -18.38
CA ASP A 260 2.88 2.20 -19.78
C ASP A 260 4.34 1.74 -19.96
N TYR A 261 4.52 0.52 -20.45
CA TYR A 261 5.86 -0.05 -20.69
C TYR A 261 6.69 0.68 -21.76
N LYS A 262 6.06 1.45 -22.65
CA LYS A 262 6.77 2.21 -23.69
C LYS A 262 7.31 3.51 -23.11
N LYS A 263 6.47 4.25 -22.38
CA LYS A 263 6.85 5.51 -21.73
C LYS A 263 7.64 5.30 -20.45
N LYS A 264 7.48 4.13 -19.83
CA LYS A 264 8.01 3.76 -18.51
C LYS A 264 7.41 4.59 -17.37
N GLU A 265 6.11 4.85 -17.47
CA GLU A 265 5.37 5.74 -16.58
C GLU A 265 4.12 5.04 -16.04
N PRO A 266 3.67 5.37 -14.81
CA PRO A 266 2.41 4.88 -14.28
C PRO A 266 1.21 5.49 -15.04
N ILE A 267 0.19 4.67 -15.26
CA ILE A 267 -1.13 5.14 -15.71
C ILE A 267 -1.94 5.40 -14.45
N LEU A 268 -2.25 6.67 -14.18
CA LEU A 268 -3.01 7.04 -12.99
C LEU A 268 -4.41 6.42 -13.04
N TRP A 269 -4.80 5.79 -11.94
CA TRP A 269 -6.09 5.15 -11.80
C TRP A 269 -7.25 6.15 -12.05
N GLN A 270 -8.29 5.62 -12.69
CA GLN A 270 -9.55 6.31 -12.97
C GLN A 270 -10.70 5.35 -12.64
N PRO A 271 -11.85 5.85 -12.17
CA PRO A 271 -13.05 5.03 -12.03
C PRO A 271 -13.49 4.50 -13.39
N SER A 272 -13.95 3.24 -13.42
CA SER A 272 -14.56 2.67 -14.63
C SER A 272 -15.87 3.41 -14.92
N THR A 273 -15.99 3.97 -16.12
CA THR A 273 -17.24 4.53 -16.66
C THR A 273 -18.25 3.46 -17.01
#